data_AF-A0A6N4WXD8-F1
#
_entry.id   AF-A0A6N4WXD8-F1
#
_cell.length_a   1.000
_cell.length_b   1.000
_cell.length_c   1.000
_cell.angle_alpha   90.00
_cell.angle_beta   90.00
_cell.angle_gamma   90.00
#
_symmetry.space_group_name_H-M   'P 1'
#
loop_
_entity.id
_entity.type
_entity.pdbx_description
1 polymer ?
#
loop_
_entity_poly.entity_id
_entity_poly.type
_entity_poly.pdbx_seq_one_letter_code
_entity_poly.pdbx_strand_id
1 'polypeptide(L)'
;MKQIEYDIDEVLALEDFTSEIRNRLPDTWDEEDELMYEEERVLRGLAEFYEMSGNGFSTLIENENFELLHCTLWAAERIPETLLLRGLRELEGILTHFEFPKLASRRVEHYFELGKGTHEGLAKKLEELDKKYFYSDDDNLWDNLDYLDEAKSFALQHVKKLRSRSSRGDQLRSCLTS
;
A
#
# COMPACT_ATOMS: atom_id res chain seq x y z
N MET A 1 7.35 -11.99 19.30
CA MET A 1 6.51 -12.14 18.10
C MET A 1 5.06 -11.93 18.51
N LYS A 2 4.41 -10.88 18.00
CA LYS A 2 2.94 -10.79 18.07
C LYS A 2 2.41 -11.74 17.01
N GLN A 3 1.61 -12.73 17.43
CA GLN A 3 0.96 -13.66 16.53
C GLN A 3 -0.15 -12.90 15.80
N ILE A 4 -0.06 -12.85 14.47
CA ILE A 4 -1.05 -12.20 13.61
C ILE A 4 -2.26 -13.12 13.59
N GLU A 5 -3.28 -12.76 14.36
CA GLU A 5 -4.54 -13.48 14.40
C GLU A 5 -5.64 -12.54 13.97
N TYR A 6 -6.09 -12.74 12.75
CA TYR A 6 -7.33 -12.14 12.31
C TYR A 6 -8.16 -13.17 11.56
N ASP A 7 -9.46 -13.06 11.77
CA ASP A 7 -10.44 -13.76 10.97
C ASP A 7 -10.69 -12.94 9.70
N ILE A 8 -10.20 -13.45 8.56
CA ILE A 8 -10.41 -12.79 7.26
C ILE A 8 -11.91 -12.71 6.92
N ASP A 9 -12.75 -13.64 7.37
CA ASP A 9 -14.18 -13.59 7.10
C ASP A 9 -14.86 -12.48 7.90
N GLU A 10 -14.42 -12.27 9.14
CA GLU A 10 -14.84 -11.11 9.95
C GLU A 10 -14.43 -9.81 9.26
N VAL A 11 -13.16 -9.68 8.86
CA VAL A 11 -12.65 -8.46 8.19
C VAL A 11 -13.39 -8.17 6.89
N LEU A 12 -13.66 -9.20 6.07
CA LEU A 12 -14.40 -9.05 4.82
C LEU A 12 -15.87 -8.63 5.03
N ALA A 13 -16.46 -8.97 6.19
CA ALA A 13 -17.82 -8.59 6.53
C ALA A 13 -17.96 -7.15 7.04
N LEU A 14 -16.84 -6.49 7.38
CA LEU A 14 -16.85 -5.12 7.89
C LEU A 14 -16.91 -4.10 6.75
N GLU A 15 -17.55 -2.96 7.03
CA GLU A 15 -17.59 -1.80 6.13
C GLU A 15 -16.21 -1.14 6.06
N ASP A 16 -15.50 -1.05 7.19
CA ASP A 16 -14.17 -0.44 7.29
C ASP A 16 -13.04 -1.46 7.06
N PHE A 17 -13.08 -2.10 5.89
CA PHE A 17 -12.17 -3.18 5.49
C PHE A 17 -10.69 -2.76 5.57
N THR A 18 -10.35 -1.57 5.11
CA THR A 18 -8.97 -1.07 5.03
C THR A 18 -8.37 -0.87 6.41
N SER A 19 -9.08 -0.19 7.31
CA SER A 19 -8.59 0.06 8.66
C SER A 19 -8.38 -1.24 9.44
N GLU A 20 -9.25 -2.23 9.24
CA GLU A 20 -9.12 -3.52 9.90
C GLU A 20 -7.94 -4.34 9.37
N ILE A 21 -7.71 -4.34 8.06
CA ILE A 21 -6.51 -4.94 7.46
C ILE A 21 -5.23 -4.29 8.03
N ARG A 22 -5.20 -2.96 8.14
CA ARG A 22 -4.07 -2.20 8.71
C ARG A 22 -3.87 -2.46 10.20
N ASN A 23 -4.93 -2.60 10.99
CA ASN A 23 -4.79 -2.81 12.43
C ASN A 23 -4.40 -4.24 12.79
N ARG A 24 -4.77 -5.22 11.96
CA ARG A 24 -4.63 -6.64 12.28
C ARG A 24 -3.39 -7.30 11.67
N LEU A 25 -2.85 -6.75 10.59
CA LEU A 25 -1.59 -7.20 10.00
C LEU A 25 -0.38 -6.54 10.71
N PRO A 26 0.83 -7.12 10.64
CA PRO A 26 2.03 -6.55 11.25
C PRO A 26 2.59 -5.40 10.40
N ASP A 27 3.37 -4.52 11.04
CA ASP A 27 3.97 -3.33 10.41
C ASP A 27 5.24 -3.64 9.58
N THR A 28 5.71 -4.88 9.53
CA THR A 28 7.01 -5.22 8.93
C THR A 28 6.83 -5.76 7.52
N TRP A 29 6.88 -4.86 6.53
CA TRP A 29 7.22 -5.22 5.16
C TRP A 29 8.72 -5.52 5.09
N ASP A 30 9.10 -6.64 5.67
CA ASP A 30 10.37 -7.30 5.35
C ASP A 30 10.01 -8.37 4.31
N GLU A 31 10.50 -8.22 3.08
CA GLU A 31 10.24 -9.18 2.01
C GLU A 31 10.71 -10.60 2.38
N GLU A 32 11.71 -10.70 3.27
CA GLU A 32 12.26 -11.93 3.84
C GLU A 32 11.51 -12.41 5.08
N ASP A 33 10.53 -11.65 5.59
CA ASP A 33 9.67 -12.09 6.70
C ASP A 33 8.73 -13.20 6.22
N GLU A 34 9.20 -14.44 6.36
CA GLU A 34 8.46 -15.68 6.11
C GLU A 34 7.13 -15.74 6.86
N LEU A 35 6.97 -14.89 7.88
CA LEU A 35 5.75 -14.80 8.65
C LEU A 35 4.65 -14.02 7.96
N MET A 36 4.79 -13.42 6.76
CA MET A 36 3.70 -12.74 6.05
C MET A 36 3.46 -13.33 4.66
N TYR A 37 2.22 -13.72 4.37
CA TYR A 37 1.89 -14.22 3.03
C TYR A 37 1.84 -13.07 2.03
N GLU A 38 2.19 -13.38 0.78
CA GLU A 38 2.18 -12.40 -0.31
C GLU A 38 0.84 -11.65 -0.39
N GLU A 39 -0.28 -12.36 -0.25
CA GLU A 39 -1.61 -11.76 -0.29
C GLU A 39 -1.85 -10.78 0.85
N GLU A 40 -1.33 -11.06 2.04
CA GLU A 40 -1.44 -10.13 3.16
C GLU A 40 -0.61 -8.88 2.91
N ARG A 41 0.57 -9.03 2.31
CA ARG A 41 1.42 -7.87 1.93
C ARG A 41 0.71 -6.99 0.92
N VAL A 42 0.00 -7.58 -0.05
CA VAL A 42 -0.83 -6.84 -1.01
C VAL A 42 -1.91 -6.04 -0.28
N LEU A 43 -2.72 -6.72 0.53
CA LEU A 43 -3.82 -6.07 1.26
C LEU A 43 -3.30 -4.98 2.19
N ARG A 44 -2.18 -5.23 2.87
CA ARG A 44 -1.53 -4.28 3.76
C ARG A 44 -1.05 -3.03 3.03
N GLY A 45 -0.31 -3.17 1.94
CA GLY A 45 0.24 -2.03 1.20
C GLY A 45 -0.84 -1.11 0.61
N LEU A 46 -2.00 -1.68 0.23
CA LEU A 46 -3.16 -0.91 -0.23
C LEU A 46 -3.88 -0.20 0.93
N ALA A 47 -4.02 -0.86 2.08
CA ALA A 47 -4.63 -0.27 3.27
C ALA A 47 -3.77 0.85 3.87
N GLU A 48 -2.45 0.66 3.98
CA GLU A 48 -1.54 1.71 4.47
C GLU A 48 -1.52 2.92 3.54
N PHE A 49 -1.56 2.70 2.23
CA PHE A 49 -1.69 3.81 1.28
C PHE A 49 -2.96 4.62 1.51
N TYR A 50 -4.12 3.94 1.67
CA TYR A 50 -5.40 4.61 1.94
C TYR A 50 -5.30 5.51 3.17
N GLU A 51 -4.65 5.05 4.23
CA GLU A 51 -4.56 5.80 5.48
C GLU A 51 -3.48 6.89 5.50
N MET A 52 -2.38 6.70 4.77
CA MET A 52 -1.19 7.58 4.87
C MET A 52 -1.05 8.58 3.73
N SER A 53 -1.67 8.33 2.57
CA SER A 53 -1.55 9.23 1.41
C SER A 53 -2.30 10.55 1.60
N GLY A 54 -3.27 10.63 2.51
CA GLY A 54 -3.96 11.87 2.86
C GLY A 54 -4.63 12.52 1.64
N ASN A 55 -4.03 13.61 1.14
CA ASN A 55 -4.59 14.38 0.02
C ASN A 55 -3.82 14.18 -1.30
N GLY A 56 -2.85 13.28 -1.38
CA GLY A 56 -2.12 13.07 -2.63
C GLY A 56 -0.85 12.23 -2.52
N PHE A 57 -0.31 11.89 -3.69
CA PHE A 57 1.02 11.27 -3.78
C PHE A 57 2.11 12.18 -3.23
N SER A 58 1.97 13.51 -3.36
CA SER A 58 2.91 14.49 -2.79
C SER A 58 3.13 14.29 -1.29
N THR A 59 2.07 13.96 -0.54
CA THR A 59 2.12 13.75 0.91
C THR A 59 3.07 12.60 1.26
N LEU A 60 3.13 11.55 0.45
CA LEU A 60 4.04 10.42 0.68
C LEU A 60 5.49 10.79 0.36
N ILE A 61 5.72 11.60 -0.67
CA ILE A 61 7.07 12.08 -1.02
C ILE A 61 7.61 13.04 0.04
N GLU A 62 6.79 14.01 0.47
CA GLU A 62 7.15 15.02 1.48
C GLU A 62 7.43 14.39 2.85
N ASN A 63 6.70 13.33 3.20
CA ASN A 63 6.92 12.56 4.42
C ASN A 63 7.97 11.44 4.25
N GLU A 64 8.69 11.41 3.13
CA GLU A 64 9.80 10.47 2.89
C GLU A 64 9.37 8.99 2.87
N ASN A 65 8.08 8.73 2.66
CA ASN A 65 7.46 7.39 2.66
C ASN A 65 7.67 6.65 1.32
N PHE A 66 8.90 6.67 0.80
CA PHE A 66 9.26 6.00 -0.45
C PHE A 66 9.12 4.47 -0.37
N GLU A 67 9.34 3.89 0.81
CA GLU A 67 9.14 2.46 1.03
C GLU A 67 7.66 2.10 0.87
N LEU A 68 6.75 2.89 1.46
CA LEU A 68 5.31 2.69 1.28
C LEU A 68 4.92 2.82 -0.19
N LEU A 69 5.42 3.83 -0.92
CA LEU A 69 5.15 3.98 -2.35
C LEU A 69 5.57 2.75 -3.16
N HIS A 70 6.75 2.20 -2.85
CA HIS A 70 7.24 0.98 -3.48
C HIS A 70 6.32 -0.22 -3.19
N CYS A 71 5.94 -0.40 -1.92
CA CYS A 71 5.04 -1.46 -1.46
C CYS A 71 3.67 -1.34 -2.13
N THR A 72 3.10 -0.15 -2.19
CA THR A 72 1.78 0.10 -2.78
C THR A 72 1.81 -0.15 -4.28
N LEU A 73 2.86 0.26 -4.99
CA LEU A 73 2.98 -0.05 -6.42
C LEU A 73 3.05 -1.56 -6.65
N TRP A 74 3.90 -2.25 -5.90
CA TRP A 74 4.02 -3.71 -5.96
C TRP A 74 2.67 -4.41 -5.65
N ALA A 75 1.90 -3.88 -4.71
CA ALA A 75 0.57 -4.40 -4.36
C ALA A 75 -0.46 -4.13 -5.46
N ALA A 76 -0.49 -2.91 -5.99
CA ALA A 76 -1.41 -2.49 -7.05
C ALA A 76 -1.20 -3.29 -8.35
N GLU A 77 0.02 -3.76 -8.64
CA GLU A 77 0.31 -4.61 -9.80
C GLU A 77 -0.30 -6.02 -9.72
N ARG A 78 -0.81 -6.44 -8.56
CA ARG A 78 -1.37 -7.79 -8.32
C ARG A 78 -2.89 -7.86 -8.37
N ILE A 79 -3.54 -6.71 -8.47
CA ILE A 79 -4.98 -6.60 -8.70
C ILE A 79 -5.22 -6.11 -10.13
N PRO A 80 -6.46 -6.23 -10.67
CA PRO A 80 -6.79 -5.66 -11.97
C PRO A 80 -6.42 -4.18 -12.08
N GLU A 81 -6.25 -3.70 -13.32
CA GLU A 81 -5.81 -2.33 -13.59
C GLU A 81 -6.80 -1.30 -13.00
N THR A 82 -6.35 -0.57 -11.98
CA THR A 82 -7.13 0.44 -11.24
C THR A 82 -6.62 1.85 -11.53
N LEU A 83 -7.40 2.85 -11.12
CA LEU A 83 -6.96 4.24 -11.16
C LEU A 83 -5.69 4.46 -10.30
N LEU A 84 -5.61 3.80 -9.13
CA LEU A 84 -4.43 3.82 -8.26
C LEU A 84 -3.16 3.38 -9.00
N LEU A 85 -3.21 2.23 -9.68
CA LEU A 85 -2.05 1.68 -10.39
C LEU A 85 -1.56 2.64 -11.49
N ARG A 86 -2.47 3.29 -12.21
CA ARG A 86 -2.13 4.31 -13.21
C ARG A 86 -1.42 5.50 -12.56
N GLY A 87 -1.95 6.00 -11.45
CA GLY A 87 -1.35 7.10 -10.70
C GLY A 87 0.06 6.77 -10.18
N LEU A 88 0.24 5.58 -9.61
CA LEU A 88 1.55 5.12 -9.13
C LEU A 88 2.57 4.94 -10.26
N ARG A 89 2.17 4.44 -11.42
CA ARG A 89 3.05 4.35 -12.60
C ARG A 89 3.46 5.72 -13.13
N GLU A 90 2.55 6.69 -13.15
CA GLU A 90 2.88 8.07 -13.52
C GLU A 90 3.81 8.73 -12.49
N LEU A 91 3.59 8.48 -11.20
CA LEU A 91 4.50 8.92 -10.14
C LEU A 91 5.91 8.33 -10.33
N GLU A 92 6.05 7.04 -10.57
CA GLU A 92 7.35 6.42 -10.86
C GLU A 92 8.03 7.01 -12.10
N GLY A 93 7.24 7.36 -13.12
CA GLY A 93 7.74 8.09 -14.29
C GLY A 93 8.31 9.46 -13.93
N ILE A 94 7.64 10.19 -13.04
CA ILE A 94 8.13 11.46 -12.48
C ILE A 94 9.42 11.23 -11.68
N LEU A 95 9.44 10.29 -10.74
CA LEU A 95 10.63 10.00 -9.93
C LEU A 95 11.83 9.60 -10.81
N THR A 96 11.59 8.81 -11.85
CA THR A 96 12.63 8.45 -12.85
C THR A 96 13.13 9.69 -13.59
N HIS A 97 12.25 10.62 -13.98
CA HIS A 97 12.64 11.88 -14.62
C HIS A 97 13.54 12.75 -13.75
N PHE A 98 13.32 12.72 -12.43
CA PHE A 98 14.15 13.39 -11.42
C PHE A 98 15.32 12.53 -10.91
N GLU A 99 15.67 11.47 -11.65
CA GLU A 99 16.82 10.59 -11.40
C GLU A 99 16.80 9.87 -10.04
N PHE A 100 15.63 9.68 -9.44
CA PHE A 100 15.52 8.90 -8.21
C PHE A 100 16.00 7.46 -8.42
N PRO A 101 16.75 6.90 -7.47
CA PRO A 101 17.19 5.52 -7.56
C PRO A 101 16.00 4.56 -7.49
N LYS A 102 16.13 3.39 -8.13
CA LYS A 102 15.09 2.35 -8.08
C LYS A 102 14.90 1.77 -6.68
N LEU A 103 15.97 1.71 -5.88
CA LEU A 103 15.93 1.19 -4.52
C LEU A 103 15.31 2.23 -3.59
N ALA A 104 14.16 1.91 -3.00
CA ALA A 104 13.37 2.81 -2.16
C ALA A 104 14.18 3.40 -0.99
N SER A 105 14.99 2.58 -0.31
CA SER A 105 15.86 3.02 0.80
C SER A 105 16.86 4.12 0.44
N ARG A 106 17.21 4.28 -0.85
CA ARG A 106 18.12 5.34 -1.33
C ARG A 106 17.39 6.58 -1.82
N ARG A 107 16.06 6.53 -1.96
CA ARG A 107 15.26 7.65 -2.46
C ARG A 107 15.17 8.79 -1.45
N VAL A 108 15.20 8.47 -0.15
CA VAL A 108 15.25 9.48 0.93
C VAL A 108 16.53 10.30 0.83
N GLU A 109 17.68 9.64 0.75
CA GLU A 109 18.98 10.31 0.57
C GLU A 109 18.98 11.20 -0.68
N HIS A 110 18.54 10.65 -1.82
CA HIS A 110 18.44 11.39 -3.07
C HIS A 110 17.53 12.62 -2.98
N TYR A 111 16.38 12.51 -2.30
CA TYR A 111 15.46 13.63 -2.09
C TYR A 111 16.15 14.81 -1.43
N PHE A 112 16.98 14.57 -0.41
CA PHE A 112 17.72 15.64 0.29
C PHE A 112 18.90 16.22 -0.51
N GLU A 113 19.44 15.46 -1.46
CA GLU A 113 20.53 15.89 -2.33
C GLU A 113 20.05 16.78 -3.49
N LEU A 114 18.73 16.85 -3.74
CA LEU A 114 18.18 17.67 -4.81
C LEU A 114 18.49 19.15 -4.62
N GLY A 115 18.90 19.81 -5.71
CA GLY A 115 19.01 21.25 -5.74
C GLY A 115 17.65 21.93 -5.59
N LYS A 116 17.62 23.16 -5.03
CA LYS A 116 16.39 23.92 -4.81
C LYS A 116 15.48 24.01 -6.06
N GLY A 117 16.04 24.31 -7.23
CA GLY A 117 15.27 24.39 -8.47
C GLY A 117 14.70 23.03 -8.91
N THR A 118 15.36 21.93 -8.56
CA THR A 118 14.89 20.57 -8.82
C THR A 118 13.75 20.20 -7.87
N HIS A 119 13.83 20.58 -6.59
CA HIS A 119 12.71 20.44 -5.66
C HIS A 119 11.47 21.21 -6.13
N GLU A 120 11.63 22.45 -6.58
CA GLU A 120 10.50 23.25 -7.11
C GLU A 120 9.88 22.59 -8.36
N GLY A 121 10.72 22.04 -9.24
CA GLY A 121 10.26 21.28 -10.41
C GLY A 121 9.51 20.00 -10.04
N LEU A 122 10.03 19.24 -9.07
CA LEU A 122 9.40 18.02 -8.55
C LEU A 122 8.05 18.34 -7.89
N ALA A 123 8.02 19.33 -6.99
CA ALA A 123 6.80 19.75 -6.31
C ALA A 123 5.69 20.14 -7.30
N LYS A 124 6.03 20.89 -8.36
CA LYS A 124 5.08 21.23 -9.42
C LYS A 124 4.53 19.99 -10.14
N LYS A 125 5.37 19.00 -10.43
CA LYS A 125 4.94 17.75 -11.08
C LYS A 125 4.06 16.90 -10.18
N LEU A 126 4.35 16.86 -8.88
CA LEU A 126 3.51 16.20 -7.89
C LEU A 126 2.16 16.90 -7.75
N GLU A 127 2.13 18.24 -7.73
CA GLU A 127 0.87 19.00 -7.70
C GLU A 127 -0.01 18.74 -8.94
N GLU A 128 0.60 18.67 -10.13
CA GLU A 128 -0.10 18.31 -11.38
C GLU A 128 -0.68 16.89 -11.31
N LEU A 129 0.08 15.95 -10.75
CA LEU A 129 -0.36 14.56 -10.55
C LEU A 129 -1.52 14.48 -9.55
N ASP A 130 -1.40 15.14 -8.40
CA ASP A 130 -2.43 15.13 -7.37
C ASP A 130 -3.74 15.76 -7.87
N LYS A 131 -3.66 16.84 -8.65
CA LYS A 131 -4.84 17.41 -9.33
C LYS A 131 -5.54 16.42 -10.23
N LYS A 132 -4.79 15.60 -10.96
CA LYS A 132 -5.34 14.61 -11.87
C LYS A 132 -6.03 13.46 -11.13
N TYR A 133 -5.46 13.00 -10.03
CA TYR A 133 -5.91 11.77 -9.36
C TYR A 133 -6.72 11.99 -8.07
N PHE A 134 -6.59 13.13 -7.39
CA PHE A 134 -7.22 13.37 -6.08
C PHE A 134 -8.21 14.52 -6.07
N TYR A 135 -8.14 15.45 -7.03
CA TYR A 135 -8.97 16.66 -7.04
C TYR A 135 -9.89 16.78 -8.28
N SER A 136 -9.96 15.76 -9.14
CA SER A 136 -10.84 15.75 -10.32
C SER A 136 -12.22 15.21 -9.98
N ASP A 137 -13.30 15.94 -10.29
CA ASP A 137 -14.66 15.62 -9.82
C ASP A 137 -15.23 14.30 -10.37
N ASP A 138 -14.85 13.89 -11.59
CA ASP A 138 -15.48 12.72 -12.25
C ASP A 138 -14.73 11.39 -12.03
N ASP A 139 -13.46 11.43 -11.62
CA ASP A 139 -12.57 10.26 -11.54
C ASP A 139 -11.46 10.47 -10.48
N ASN A 140 -11.76 11.05 -9.32
CA ASN A 140 -10.77 11.07 -8.24
C ASN A 140 -10.72 9.73 -7.51
N LEU A 141 -9.54 9.43 -6.97
CA LEU A 141 -9.18 8.19 -6.29
C LEU A 141 -10.00 7.94 -5.02
N TRP A 142 -10.58 8.98 -4.41
CA TRP A 142 -11.35 8.88 -3.17
C TRP A 142 -12.84 8.62 -3.40
N ASP A 143 -13.39 9.13 -4.49
CA ASP A 143 -14.78 8.90 -4.90
C ASP A 143 -14.89 7.62 -5.74
N ASN A 144 -13.80 7.23 -6.41
CA ASN A 144 -13.68 6.00 -7.20
C ASN A 144 -12.70 5.03 -6.53
N LEU A 145 -13.14 4.38 -5.45
CA LEU A 145 -12.37 3.41 -4.67
C LEU A 145 -12.29 2.03 -5.36
N ASP A 146 -12.13 2.01 -6.69
CA ASP A 146 -12.05 0.79 -7.51
C ASP A 146 -11.01 -0.19 -6.97
N TYR A 147 -9.86 0.32 -6.54
CA TYR A 147 -8.78 -0.50 -6.00
C TYR A 147 -9.12 -1.14 -4.66
N LEU A 148 -10.04 -0.58 -3.86
CA LEU A 148 -10.50 -1.21 -2.62
C LEU A 148 -11.50 -2.32 -2.90
N ASP A 149 -12.40 -2.13 -3.87
CA ASP A 149 -13.29 -3.18 -4.34
C ASP A 149 -12.51 -4.34 -4.97
N GLU A 150 -11.47 -4.03 -5.74
CA GLU A 150 -10.55 -5.02 -6.31
C GLU A 150 -9.68 -5.69 -5.23
N ALA A 151 -9.24 -4.96 -4.19
CA ALA A 151 -8.55 -5.55 -3.05
C ALA A 151 -9.44 -6.55 -2.29
N LYS A 152 -10.72 -6.21 -2.09
CA LYS A 152 -11.69 -7.10 -1.46
C LYS A 152 -11.97 -8.34 -2.32
N SER A 153 -12.07 -8.15 -3.64
CA SER A 153 -12.20 -9.24 -4.61
C SER A 153 -10.98 -10.16 -4.61
N PHE A 154 -9.77 -9.59 -4.55
CA PHE A 154 -8.51 -10.32 -4.41
C PHE A 154 -8.49 -11.14 -3.11
N ALA A 155 -8.86 -10.55 -1.97
CA ALA A 155 -8.96 -11.27 -0.70
C ALA A 155 -9.94 -12.45 -0.78
N LEU A 156 -11.09 -12.29 -1.43
CA LEU A 156 -12.08 -13.36 -1.64
C LEU A 156 -11.53 -14.50 -2.51
N GLN A 157 -10.79 -14.19 -3.58
CA GLN A 157 -10.15 -15.20 -4.44
C GLN A 157 -9.11 -16.03 -3.66
N HIS A 158 -8.41 -15.40 -2.72
CA HIS A 158 -7.36 -16.02 -1.92
C HIS A 158 -7.81 -16.45 -0.50
N VAL A 159 -9.13 -16.38 -0.21
CA VAL A 159 -9.67 -16.54 1.15
C VAL A 159 -9.28 -17.87 1.80
N LYS A 160 -9.15 -18.95 1.03
CA LYS A 160 -8.71 -20.26 1.56
C LYS A 160 -7.30 -20.20 2.15
N LYS A 161 -6.39 -19.47 1.51
CA LYS A 161 -5.00 -19.32 1.96
C LYS A 161 -4.94 -18.39 3.18
N LEU A 162 -5.69 -17.29 3.14
CA LEU A 162 -5.80 -16.35 4.28
C LEU A 162 -6.37 -17.05 5.53
N ARG A 163 -7.47 -17.83 5.40
CA ARG A 163 -8.05 -18.63 6.49
C ARG A 163 -7.12 -19.69 7.07
N SER A 164 -6.27 -20.31 6.23
CA SER A 164 -5.35 -21.37 6.67
C SER A 164 -4.32 -20.88 7.70
N ARG A 165 -4.15 -19.56 7.80
CA ARG A 165 -3.28 -18.93 8.75
C ARG A 165 -3.92 -18.75 10.12
N SER A 166 -5.17 -18.32 10.16
CA SER A 166 -5.97 -18.23 11.39
C SER A 166 -6.01 -19.58 12.11
N SER A 167 -6.18 -20.67 11.36
CA SER A 167 -6.19 -22.04 11.92
C SER A 167 -4.81 -22.54 12.38
N ARG A 168 -3.71 -22.10 11.75
CA ARG A 168 -2.35 -22.41 12.21
C ARG A 168 -1.99 -21.65 13.49
N GLY A 169 -2.56 -20.46 13.68
CA GLY A 169 -2.52 -19.73 14.95
C GLY A 169 -3.18 -20.50 16.10
N ASP A 170 -4.37 -21.03 15.86
CA ASP A 170 -5.13 -21.85 16.82
C ASP A 170 -4.41 -23.17 17.18
N GLN A 171 -3.80 -23.84 16.20
CA GLN A 171 -3.04 -25.06 16.44
C GLN A 171 -1.83 -24.83 17.35
N LEU A 172 -1.07 -23.75 17.12
CA LEU A 172 0.06 -23.39 17.99
C LEU A 172 -0.38 -23.04 19.41
N ARG A 173 -1.54 -22.38 19.59
CA ARG A 173 -2.11 -22.13 20.93
C ARG A 173 -2.46 -23.43 21.66
N SER A 174 -3.12 -24.36 20.98
CA SER A 174 -3.50 -25.65 21.60
C SER A 174 -2.29 -26.46 22.09
N CYS A 175 -1.15 -26.36 21.39
CA CYS A 175 0.10 -27.02 21.76
C CYS A 175 0.84 -26.33 22.92
N LEU A 176 0.59 -25.05 23.17
CA LEU A 176 1.21 -24.28 24.27
C LEU A 176 0.38 -24.31 25.56
N THR A 177 -0.89 -24.72 25.48
CA THR A 177 -1.80 -24.86 26.63
C THR A 177 -2.05 -26.31 27.04
N SER A 178 -1.35 -27.28 26.42
CA SER A 178 -1.39 -28.72 26.74
C SER A 178 -0.09 -29.17 27.41
#